data_AF-A0A5A7W6V0-F1
#
_entry.id   AF-A0A5A7W6V0-F1
#
_cell.length_a   1.000
_cell.length_b   1.000
_cell.length_c   1.000
_cell.angle_alpha   90.00
_cell.angle_beta   90.00
_cell.angle_gamma   90.00
#
_symmetry.space_group_name_H-M   'P 1'
#
loop_
_entity.id
_entity.type
_entity.pdbx_description
1 polymer ?
#
loop_
_entity_poly.entity_id
_entity_poly.type
_entity_poly.pdbx_seq_one_letter_code
_entity_poly.pdbx_strand_id
1 'polypeptide(L)'
;MAKVFIPDPVLLKQSGFGRWAHVPVLFDDHGGYLPEHSRYLRERAARIFRPGSDFKDFPRHATLKAIAYHLADFSRWTALTLHDWRTVTYDAVIAYQNDLLHGRCSASGRPLNPKTANALADDVTHFLHWASINGFPHLLSSRYIMPTRASRHNGWHMPYPIVGDLRYHMADKLSIAHIQTLWFDLFARKMEDEIMVTRVLLCPIELLDRARRESYFPTFIDLSCRNNLRFSTSID
;
A
#
# COMPACT_ATOMS: atom_id res chain seq x y z
N MET A 1 -1.82 24.24 4.30
CA MET A 1 -3.05 23.66 3.74
C MET A 1 -2.92 23.49 2.24
N ALA A 2 -2.68 22.25 1.84
CA ALA A 2 -2.73 21.94 0.42
C ALA A 2 -4.13 22.24 -0.16
N LYS A 3 -4.17 22.79 -1.36
CA LYS A 3 -5.38 23.11 -2.12
C LYS A 3 -5.56 22.10 -3.24
N VAL A 4 -6.76 21.53 -3.31
CA VAL A 4 -7.14 20.61 -4.40
C VAL A 4 -7.71 21.44 -5.54
N PHE A 5 -7.10 21.32 -6.72
CA PHE A 5 -7.61 21.92 -7.95
C PHE A 5 -8.20 20.82 -8.84
N ILE A 6 -9.46 20.99 -9.21
CA ILE A 6 -10.16 20.13 -10.16
C ILE A 6 -10.07 20.83 -11.52
N PRO A 7 -9.32 20.28 -12.48
CA PRO A 7 -9.16 20.95 -13.76
C PRO A 7 -10.45 20.95 -14.57
N ASP A 8 -10.61 21.96 -15.43
CA ASP A 8 -11.67 21.97 -16.45
C ASP A 8 -11.38 20.86 -17.48
N PRO A 9 -12.23 19.84 -17.57
CA PRO A 9 -11.98 18.71 -18.46
C PRO A 9 -12.08 19.09 -19.94
N VAL A 10 -12.82 20.14 -20.30
CA VAL A 10 -12.95 20.61 -21.68
C VAL A 10 -11.64 21.27 -22.11
N LEU A 11 -11.14 22.20 -21.30
CA LEU A 11 -9.89 22.92 -21.58
C LEU A 11 -8.70 21.96 -21.67
N LEU A 12 -8.56 21.02 -20.71
CA LEU A 12 -7.46 20.05 -20.76
C LEU A 12 -7.54 19.10 -21.96
N LYS A 13 -8.75 18.74 -22.41
CA LYS A 13 -8.92 17.95 -23.64
C LYS A 13 -8.48 18.72 -24.88
N GLN A 14 -8.87 19.99 -24.99
CA GLN A 14 -8.48 20.87 -26.10
C GLN A 14 -6.95 21.06 -26.14
N SER A 15 -6.30 21.11 -24.99
CA SER A 15 -4.83 21.20 -24.86
C SER A 15 -4.09 19.87 -25.04
N GLY A 16 -4.77 18.78 -25.44
CA GLY A 16 -4.13 17.47 -25.68
C GLY A 16 -3.94 16.57 -24.45
N PHE A 17 -4.41 17.00 -23.28
CA PHE A 17 -4.28 16.25 -22.01
C PHE A 17 -5.56 15.49 -21.63
N GLY A 18 -6.38 15.11 -22.61
CA GLY A 18 -7.70 14.50 -22.38
C GLY A 18 -7.70 13.27 -21.45
N ARG A 19 -6.62 12.48 -21.47
CA ARG A 19 -6.42 11.31 -20.59
C ARG A 19 -6.41 11.68 -19.10
N TRP A 20 -5.89 12.87 -18.76
CA TRP A 20 -5.70 13.34 -17.39
C TRP A 20 -6.70 14.43 -16.98
N ALA A 21 -7.63 14.77 -17.88
CA ALA A 21 -8.58 15.86 -17.74
C ALA A 21 -9.49 15.76 -16.50
N HIS A 22 -9.58 14.58 -15.88
CA HIS A 22 -10.39 14.30 -14.70
C HIS A 22 -9.54 14.06 -13.44
N VAL A 23 -8.21 14.20 -13.51
CA VAL A 23 -7.34 13.91 -12.37
C VAL A 23 -7.10 15.20 -11.59
N PRO A 24 -7.43 15.25 -10.29
CA PRO A 24 -7.11 16.41 -9.46
C PRO A 24 -5.60 16.64 -9.36
N VAL A 25 -5.21 17.89 -9.17
CA VAL A 25 -3.84 18.29 -8.85
C VAL A 25 -3.81 19.04 -7.53
N LEU A 26 -2.73 18.88 -6.78
CA LEU A 26 -2.56 19.49 -5.46
C LEU A 26 -1.50 20.59 -5.52
N PHE A 27 -1.78 21.66 -4.79
CA PHE A 27 -0.86 22.78 -4.54
C PHE A 27 -0.71 22.97 -3.04
N ASP A 28 0.40 23.53 -2.56
CA ASP A 28 0.55 23.96 -1.17
C ASP A 28 -0.18 25.30 -0.89
N ASP A 29 -0.04 25.84 0.32
CA ASP A 29 -0.65 27.13 0.69
C ASP A 29 -0.17 28.30 -0.17
N HIS A 30 1.08 28.23 -0.60
CA HIS A 30 1.78 29.26 -1.37
C HIS A 30 1.54 29.12 -2.88
N GLY A 31 0.72 28.14 -3.30
CA GLY A 31 0.48 27.85 -4.72
C GLY A 31 1.61 27.06 -5.36
N GLY A 32 2.57 26.55 -4.60
CA GLY A 32 3.57 25.61 -5.06
C GLY A 32 2.92 24.28 -5.44
N TYR A 33 3.24 23.77 -6.63
CA TYR A 33 2.72 22.47 -7.08
C TYR A 33 3.29 21.34 -6.21
N LEU A 34 2.45 20.38 -5.83
CA LEU A 34 2.87 19.17 -5.09
C LEU A 34 3.05 18.01 -6.07
N PRO A 35 4.27 17.78 -6.59
CA PRO A 35 4.48 16.87 -7.72
C PRO A 35 4.23 15.41 -7.36
N GLU A 36 4.62 14.96 -6.16
CA GLU A 36 4.48 13.56 -5.76
C GLU A 36 3.01 13.18 -5.52
N HIS A 37 2.26 14.03 -4.81
CA HIS A 37 0.83 13.85 -4.57
C HIS A 37 0.05 13.80 -5.88
N SER A 38 0.34 14.74 -6.78
CA SER A 38 -0.30 14.81 -8.09
C SER A 38 0.11 13.64 -9.01
N ARG A 39 1.37 13.21 -8.94
CA ARG A 39 1.85 12.02 -9.65
C ARG A 39 1.15 10.75 -9.17
N TYR A 40 1.01 10.56 -7.86
CA TYR A 40 0.27 9.45 -7.28
C TYR A 40 -1.16 9.37 -7.82
N LEU A 41 -1.89 10.49 -7.86
CA LEU A 41 -3.26 10.52 -8.40
C LEU A 41 -3.31 10.15 -9.88
N ARG A 42 -2.35 10.60 -10.69
CA ARG A 42 -2.23 10.19 -12.11
C ARG A 42 -1.95 8.69 -12.24
N GLU A 43 -1.04 8.15 -11.43
CA GLU A 43 -0.73 6.72 -11.46
C GLU A 43 -1.90 5.85 -10.98
N ARG A 44 -2.66 6.31 -9.98
CA ARG A 44 -3.94 5.69 -9.57
C ARG A 44 -4.96 5.73 -10.72
N ALA A 45 -5.12 6.88 -11.38
CA ALA A 45 -6.06 7.04 -12.50
C ALA A 45 -5.69 6.15 -13.70
N ALA A 46 -4.40 6.03 -14.01
CA ALA A 46 -3.89 5.18 -15.08
C ALA A 46 -3.72 3.71 -14.70
N ARG A 47 -4.02 3.34 -13.45
CA ARG A 47 -3.85 1.98 -12.91
C ARG A 47 -2.42 1.46 -12.94
N ILE A 48 -1.44 2.36 -12.97
CA ILE A 48 0.00 2.02 -12.83
C ILE A 48 0.26 1.56 -11.39
N PHE A 49 -0.34 2.25 -10.42
CA PHE A 49 -0.33 1.84 -9.02
C PHE A 49 -1.74 1.46 -8.55
N ARG A 50 -1.83 0.34 -7.82
CA ARG A 50 -3.09 -0.16 -7.24
C ARG A 50 -2.84 -0.62 -5.81
N PRO A 51 -3.55 -0.06 -4.82
CA PRO A 51 -3.55 -0.64 -3.50
C PRO A 51 -4.39 -1.92 -3.48
N GLY A 52 -3.79 -3.05 -3.09
CA GLY A 52 -4.44 -4.36 -3.00
C GLY A 52 -4.56 -5.13 -4.33
N SER A 53 -5.10 -6.35 -4.26
CA SER A 53 -5.13 -7.33 -5.36
C SER A 53 -6.34 -7.26 -6.30
N ASP A 54 -7.49 -6.71 -5.89
CA ASP A 54 -8.78 -7.15 -6.46
C ASP A 54 -9.70 -6.10 -7.12
N PHE A 55 -9.25 -4.88 -7.39
CA PHE A 55 -10.11 -3.91 -8.09
C PHE A 55 -9.98 -3.99 -9.62
N LYS A 56 -11.02 -4.55 -10.26
CA LYS A 56 -11.17 -4.58 -11.74
C LYS A 56 -11.54 -3.22 -12.35
N ASP A 57 -12.03 -2.26 -11.55
CA ASP A 57 -12.60 -0.98 -12.01
C ASP A 57 -11.64 0.23 -11.92
N PHE A 58 -11.81 1.19 -12.84
CA PHE A 58 -11.04 2.44 -12.83
C PHE A 58 -11.57 3.30 -11.69
N PRO A 59 -10.70 3.96 -10.90
CA PRO A 59 -11.16 4.95 -9.94
C PRO A 59 -12.02 5.98 -10.68
N ARG A 60 -13.27 6.15 -10.23
CA ARG A 60 -14.16 7.17 -10.80
C ARG A 60 -13.64 8.56 -10.45
N HIS A 61 -14.06 9.57 -11.20
CA HIS A 61 -13.73 10.98 -10.92
C HIS A 61 -14.00 11.35 -9.44
N ALA A 62 -15.15 10.95 -8.91
CA ALA A 62 -15.52 11.20 -7.51
C ALA A 62 -14.55 10.54 -6.52
N THR A 63 -14.05 9.33 -6.83
CA THR A 63 -13.07 8.62 -6.00
C THR A 63 -11.72 9.34 -6.00
N LEU A 64 -11.21 9.74 -7.16
CA LEU A 64 -9.95 10.48 -7.24
C LEU A 64 -10.05 11.84 -6.54
N LYS A 65 -11.19 12.51 -6.66
CA LYS A 65 -11.48 13.75 -5.94
C LYS A 65 -11.43 13.55 -4.42
N ALA A 66 -12.08 12.49 -3.91
CA ALA A 66 -12.05 12.16 -2.49
C ALA A 66 -10.62 11.91 -2.00
N ILE A 67 -9.86 11.05 -2.70
CA ILE A 67 -8.45 10.76 -2.38
C ILE A 67 -7.63 12.05 -2.37
N ALA A 68 -7.81 12.95 -3.34
CA ALA A 68 -7.10 14.22 -3.39
C ALA A 68 -7.36 15.10 -2.16
N TYR A 69 -8.60 15.16 -1.68
CA TYR A 69 -8.91 15.87 -0.43
C TYR A 69 -8.29 15.19 0.79
N HIS A 70 -8.31 13.85 0.86
CA HIS A 70 -7.69 13.12 1.97
C HIS A 70 -6.18 13.39 2.04
N LEU A 71 -5.50 13.42 0.88
CA LEU A 71 -4.09 13.77 0.79
C LEU A 71 -3.83 15.22 1.18
N ALA A 72 -4.70 16.15 0.77
CA ALA A 72 -4.56 17.55 1.15
C ALA A 72 -4.70 17.77 2.66
N ASP A 73 -5.64 17.07 3.29
CA ASP A 73 -5.83 17.06 4.75
C ASP A 73 -4.61 16.46 5.46
N PHE A 74 -4.05 15.37 4.93
CA PHE A 74 -2.83 14.78 5.47
C PHE A 74 -1.63 15.71 5.35
N SER A 75 -1.40 16.34 4.19
CA SER A 75 -0.33 17.34 4.02
C SER A 75 -0.48 18.52 4.98
N ARG A 76 -1.72 18.93 5.28
CA ARG A 76 -2.00 19.94 6.30
C ARG A 76 -1.63 19.44 7.69
N TRP A 77 -2.01 18.21 8.04
CA TRP A 77 -1.67 17.62 9.33
C TRP A 77 -0.16 17.50 9.52
N THR A 78 0.58 16.99 8.54
CA THR A 78 2.06 16.88 8.64
C THR A 78 2.72 18.24 8.83
N ALA A 79 2.21 19.29 8.19
CA ALA A 79 2.70 20.65 8.40
C ALA A 79 2.41 21.17 9.82
N LEU A 80 1.22 20.91 10.38
CA LEU A 80 0.85 21.34 11.73
C LEU A 80 1.62 20.59 12.82
N THR A 81 1.93 19.31 12.59
CA THR A 81 2.66 18.47 13.54
C THR A 81 4.17 18.44 13.28
N LEU A 82 4.67 19.28 12.36
CA LEU A 82 6.08 19.38 11.97
C LEU A 82 6.71 18.05 11.49
N HIS A 83 5.90 17.19 10.87
CA HIS A 83 6.37 15.99 10.21
C HIS A 83 6.65 16.26 8.72
N ASP A 84 7.70 15.65 8.17
CA ASP A 84 7.86 15.53 6.72
C ASP A 84 7.16 14.25 6.26
N TRP A 85 6.18 14.37 5.37
CA TRP A 85 5.47 13.22 4.82
C TRP A 85 6.40 12.19 4.18
N ARG A 86 7.60 12.60 3.74
CA ARG A 86 8.58 11.68 3.17
C ARG A 86 9.14 10.73 4.22
N THR A 87 9.33 11.18 5.45
CA THR A 87 10.00 10.42 6.51
C THR A 87 9.06 9.79 7.53
N VAL A 88 7.74 10.02 7.42
CA VAL A 88 6.77 9.46 8.37
C VAL A 88 6.72 7.93 8.36
N THR A 89 6.47 7.37 9.54
CA THR A 89 6.21 5.94 9.77
C THR A 89 4.71 5.66 9.80
N TYR A 90 4.33 4.39 9.98
CA TYR A 90 2.92 4.03 10.20
C TYR A 90 2.37 4.64 11.50
N ASP A 91 3.20 4.81 12.52
CA ASP A 91 2.79 5.42 13.79
C ASP A 91 2.27 6.84 13.59
N ALA A 92 2.86 7.58 12.64
CA ALA A 92 2.35 8.90 12.26
C ALA A 92 0.97 8.82 11.59
N VAL A 93 0.69 7.77 10.83
CA VAL A 93 -0.65 7.54 10.26
C VAL A 93 -1.67 7.21 11.35
N ILE A 94 -1.28 6.41 12.36
CA ILE A 94 -2.12 6.15 13.54
C ILE A 94 -2.36 7.45 14.32
N ALA A 95 -1.33 8.28 14.52
CA ALA A 95 -1.47 9.57 15.17
C ALA A 95 -2.42 10.50 14.40
N TYR A 96 -2.26 10.56 13.07
CA TYR A 96 -3.17 11.30 12.19
C TYR A 96 -4.62 10.82 12.31
N GLN A 97 -4.85 9.50 12.27
CA GLN A 97 -6.17 8.90 12.44
C GLN A 97 -6.78 9.25 13.81
N ASN A 98 -5.99 9.19 14.87
CA ASN A 98 -6.41 9.58 16.21
C ASN A 98 -6.78 11.07 16.26
N ASP A 99 -6.00 11.95 15.64
CA ASP A 99 -6.32 13.38 15.61
C ASP A 99 -7.59 13.69 14.79
N LEU A 100 -7.90 12.90 13.75
CA LEU A 100 -9.19 12.98 13.03
C LEU A 100 -10.36 12.56 13.93
N LEU A 101 -10.22 11.49 14.69
CA LEU A 101 -11.24 10.98 15.62
C LEU A 101 -11.54 11.97 16.76
N HIS A 102 -10.56 12.79 17.16
CA HIS A 102 -10.73 13.79 18.22
C HIS A 102 -10.98 15.20 17.68
N GLY A 103 -11.10 15.37 16.36
CA GLY A 103 -11.39 16.65 15.72
C GLY A 103 -10.24 17.66 15.69
N ARG A 104 -9.05 17.27 16.13
CA ARG A 104 -7.85 18.13 16.17
C ARG A 104 -7.37 18.50 14.76
N CYS A 105 -7.59 17.61 13.79
CA CYS A 105 -7.29 17.84 12.38
C CYS A 105 -8.33 18.69 11.65
N SER A 106 -9.54 18.89 12.21
CA SER A 106 -10.63 19.59 11.53
C SER A 106 -10.53 21.09 11.75
N ALA A 107 -10.70 21.89 10.70
CA ALA A 107 -10.81 23.36 10.85
C ALA A 107 -11.99 23.77 11.75
N SER A 108 -13.04 22.93 11.81
CA SER A 108 -14.20 23.15 12.67
C SER A 108 -14.02 22.61 14.10
N GLY A 109 -12.91 21.93 14.40
CA GLY A 109 -12.70 21.21 15.66
C GLY A 109 -13.60 19.99 15.86
N ARG A 110 -14.45 19.64 14.88
CA ARG A 110 -15.40 18.53 15.01
C ARG A 110 -14.73 17.17 14.72
N PRO A 111 -14.95 16.16 15.57
CA PRO A 111 -14.45 14.82 15.33
C PRO A 111 -15.13 14.19 14.11
N LEU A 112 -14.38 13.37 13.37
CA LEU A 112 -14.93 12.56 12.29
C LEU A 112 -15.48 11.24 12.82
N ASN A 113 -16.46 10.68 12.11
CA ASN A 113 -16.90 9.32 12.41
C ASN A 113 -15.75 8.32 12.15
N PRO A 114 -15.67 7.20 12.88
CA PRO A 114 -14.58 6.24 12.74
C PRO A 114 -14.42 5.67 11.33
N LYS A 115 -15.53 5.42 10.63
CA LYS A 115 -15.51 4.89 9.27
C LYS A 115 -14.82 5.85 8.28
N THR A 116 -15.06 7.14 8.43
CA THR A 116 -14.45 8.20 7.62
C THR A 116 -12.98 8.36 8.00
N ALA A 117 -12.65 8.42 9.30
CA ALA A 117 -11.26 8.49 9.75
C ALA A 117 -10.41 7.32 9.23
N ASN A 118 -10.95 6.11 9.25
CA ASN A 118 -10.29 4.92 8.70
C ASN A 118 -10.08 5.04 7.18
N ALA A 119 -11.08 5.50 6.43
CA ALA A 119 -10.95 5.67 4.99
C ALA A 119 -9.88 6.72 4.61
N LEU A 120 -9.77 7.81 5.39
CA LEU A 120 -8.71 8.81 5.23
C LEU A 120 -7.33 8.21 5.52
N ALA A 121 -7.20 7.48 6.64
CA ALA A 121 -5.96 6.81 7.01
C ALA A 121 -5.54 5.79 5.95
N ASP A 122 -6.45 4.94 5.46
CA ASP A 122 -6.20 3.96 4.40
C ASP A 122 -5.63 4.63 3.14
N ASP A 123 -6.23 5.74 2.68
CA ASP A 123 -5.75 6.46 1.49
C ASP A 123 -4.35 7.07 1.69
N VAL A 124 -4.05 7.58 2.88
CA VAL A 124 -2.70 8.05 3.24
C VAL A 124 -1.71 6.89 3.22
N THR A 125 -2.06 5.77 3.84
CA THR A 125 -1.21 4.57 3.83
C THR A 125 -0.95 4.09 2.41
N HIS A 126 -1.97 4.10 1.53
CA HIS A 126 -1.79 3.75 0.12
C HIS A 126 -0.84 4.70 -0.60
N PHE A 127 -0.88 5.99 -0.29
CA PHE A 127 0.01 6.99 -0.86
C PHE A 127 1.46 6.78 -0.38
N LEU A 128 1.68 6.57 0.91
CA LEU A 128 3.02 6.36 1.44
C LEU A 128 3.61 5.02 0.98
N HIS A 129 2.78 3.98 0.79
CA HIS A 129 3.21 2.74 0.14
C HIS A 129 3.56 2.96 -1.34
N TRP A 130 2.80 3.76 -2.08
CA TRP A 130 3.22 4.13 -3.43
C TRP A 130 4.56 4.87 -3.46
N ALA A 131 4.76 5.78 -2.50
CA ALA A 131 6.01 6.52 -2.38
C ALA A 131 7.19 5.57 -2.14
N SER A 132 6.97 4.46 -1.41
CA SER A 132 7.95 3.39 -1.23
C SER A 132 8.49 2.80 -2.49
N ILE A 133 7.57 2.34 -3.33
CA ILE A 133 7.89 1.66 -4.57
C ILE A 133 8.61 2.62 -5.53
N ASN A 134 8.35 3.92 -5.41
CA ASN A 134 8.94 4.96 -6.25
C ASN A 134 10.25 5.55 -5.70
N GLY A 135 10.85 4.93 -4.68
CA GLY A 135 12.18 5.30 -4.19
C GLY A 135 12.20 6.54 -3.30
N PHE A 136 11.06 6.98 -2.80
CA PHE A 136 11.04 8.01 -1.76
C PHE A 136 11.43 7.36 -0.42
N PRO A 137 12.39 7.91 0.33
CA PRO A 137 12.88 7.31 1.57
C PRO A 137 11.81 7.44 2.65
N HIS A 138 11.01 6.41 2.81
CA HIS A 138 9.93 6.30 3.79
C HIS A 138 10.08 4.95 4.51
N LEU A 139 9.60 4.87 5.75
CA LEU A 139 9.87 3.72 6.63
C LEU A 139 8.76 2.65 6.61
N LEU A 140 7.73 2.80 5.78
CA LEU A 140 6.67 1.78 5.66
C LEU A 140 7.13 0.54 4.90
N SER A 141 8.20 0.65 4.11
CA SER A 141 8.68 -0.41 3.20
C SER A 141 9.09 -1.71 3.88
N SER A 142 9.33 -1.74 5.20
CA SER A 142 9.84 -2.94 5.88
C SER A 142 8.90 -3.55 6.93
N ARG A 143 7.76 -2.92 7.24
CA ARG A 143 6.88 -3.40 8.33
C ARG A 143 5.37 -3.32 8.07
N TYR A 144 4.93 -2.77 6.94
CA TYR A 144 3.49 -2.54 6.74
C TYR A 144 2.87 -3.45 5.69
N ILE A 145 2.00 -4.34 6.16
CA ILE A 145 1.09 -5.12 5.35
C ILE A 145 -0.29 -4.55 5.56
N MET A 146 -0.90 -4.15 4.45
CA MET A 146 -2.30 -3.78 4.43
C MET A 146 -3.13 -5.01 4.81
N PRO A 147 -3.91 -5.00 5.91
CA PRO A 147 -4.90 -6.03 6.11
C PRO A 147 -5.93 -5.89 4.98
N THR A 148 -5.92 -6.81 4.02
CA THR A 148 -6.97 -6.88 3.01
C THR A 148 -8.29 -7.09 3.74
N ARG A 149 -9.29 -6.22 3.52
CA ARG A 149 -10.63 -6.38 4.11
C ARG A 149 -11.09 -7.82 3.94
N ALA A 150 -11.31 -8.53 5.04
CA ALA A 150 -11.83 -9.88 5.03
C ALA A 150 -13.16 -9.89 4.24
N SER A 151 -13.14 -10.45 3.03
CA SER A 151 -14.36 -10.94 2.40
C SER A 151 -14.97 -11.94 3.38
N ARG A 152 -16.22 -11.71 3.76
CA ARG A 152 -17.02 -12.64 4.57
C ARG A 152 -17.18 -13.95 3.81
N HIS A 153 -16.19 -14.85 3.91
CA HIS A 153 -16.34 -16.25 3.53
C HIS A 153 -16.40 -17.07 4.82
N ASN A 154 -17.53 -17.75 4.99
CA ASN A 154 -17.80 -18.64 6.10
C ASN A 154 -16.85 -19.85 6.05
N GLY A 155 -16.21 -20.13 7.18
CA GLY A 155 -15.52 -21.39 7.44
C GLY A 155 -14.02 -21.31 7.21
N TRP A 156 -13.26 -21.49 8.30
CA TRP A 156 -11.80 -21.45 8.45
C TRP A 156 -11.22 -20.05 8.73
N HIS A 157 -11.22 -19.71 10.02
CA HIS A 157 -10.46 -18.59 10.60
C HIS A 157 -8.97 -18.92 10.58
N MET A 158 -8.30 -18.57 9.49
CA MET A 158 -6.89 -18.19 9.50
C MET A 158 -6.85 -16.71 9.11
N PRO A 159 -6.30 -15.81 9.94
CA PRO A 159 -6.28 -14.40 9.63
C PRO A 159 -5.44 -14.19 8.36
N TYR A 160 -6.07 -13.63 7.33
CA TYR A 160 -5.48 -13.29 6.04
C TYR A 160 -4.37 -12.20 6.00
N PRO A 161 -3.94 -11.51 7.09
CA PRO A 161 -2.77 -10.60 7.02
C PRO A 161 -1.47 -11.31 6.64
N ILE A 162 -1.32 -12.61 6.95
CA ILE A 162 -0.01 -13.28 6.97
C ILE A 162 0.65 -13.38 5.59
N VAL A 163 -0.09 -13.45 4.48
CA VAL A 163 0.57 -13.69 3.16
C VAL A 163 1.37 -12.47 2.70
N GLY A 164 0.85 -11.26 2.91
CA GLY A 164 1.63 -10.05 2.67
C GLY A 164 2.85 -10.01 3.59
N ASP A 165 2.65 -10.36 4.86
CA ASP A 165 3.68 -10.24 5.92
C ASP A 165 4.82 -11.18 5.62
N LEU A 166 4.44 -12.39 5.25
CA LEU A 166 5.34 -13.46 4.91
C LEU A 166 6.10 -13.16 3.63
N ARG A 167 5.52 -12.50 2.62
CA ARG A 167 6.27 -12.07 1.42
C ARG A 167 7.45 -11.17 1.80
N TYR A 168 7.18 -10.14 2.60
CA TYR A 168 8.21 -9.17 3.00
C TYR A 168 9.21 -9.80 3.97
N HIS A 169 8.74 -10.54 4.97
CA HIS A 169 9.63 -11.24 5.89
C HIS A 169 10.50 -12.28 5.20
N MET A 170 9.97 -13.01 4.21
CA MET A 170 10.76 -13.94 3.41
C MET A 170 11.78 -13.22 2.54
N ALA A 171 11.40 -12.13 1.87
CA ALA A 171 12.33 -11.37 1.05
C ALA A 171 13.48 -10.73 1.88
N ASP A 172 13.19 -10.34 3.12
CA ASP A 172 14.18 -9.75 4.05
C ASP A 172 15.04 -10.82 4.74
N LYS A 173 14.47 -11.99 5.08
CA LYS A 173 15.14 -13.00 5.91
C LYS A 173 15.67 -14.22 5.16
N LEU A 174 15.13 -14.54 3.98
CA LEU A 174 15.52 -15.73 3.22
C LEU A 174 16.49 -15.35 2.11
N SER A 175 17.62 -16.04 2.08
CA SER A 175 18.52 -16.02 0.93
C SER A 175 17.87 -16.77 -0.24
N ILE A 176 18.37 -16.54 -1.45
CA ILE A 176 17.91 -17.29 -2.63
C ILE A 176 18.08 -18.80 -2.47
N ALA A 177 19.14 -19.24 -1.78
CA ALA A 177 19.37 -20.65 -1.47
C ALA A 177 18.27 -21.22 -0.58
N HIS A 178 17.83 -20.49 0.45
CA HIS A 178 16.70 -20.91 1.29
C HIS A 178 15.40 -21.02 0.49
N ILE A 179 15.16 -20.08 -0.42
CA ILE A 179 13.97 -20.10 -1.29
C ILE A 179 14.00 -21.32 -2.23
N GLN A 180 15.16 -21.62 -2.81
CA GLN A 180 15.36 -22.81 -3.66
C GLN A 180 15.14 -24.12 -2.89
N THR A 181 15.64 -24.22 -1.66
CA THR A 181 15.40 -25.39 -0.79
C THR A 181 13.92 -25.56 -0.48
N LEU A 182 13.23 -24.51 -0.03
CA LEU A 182 11.79 -24.57 0.23
C LEU A 182 11.00 -24.94 -1.03
N TRP A 183 11.38 -24.38 -2.18
CA TRP A 183 10.77 -24.71 -3.45
C TRP A 183 10.91 -26.19 -3.79
N PHE A 184 12.13 -26.73 -3.68
CA PHE A 184 12.39 -28.14 -3.94
C PHE A 184 11.64 -29.05 -2.97
N ASP A 185 11.64 -28.74 -1.68
CA ASP A 185 10.95 -29.54 -0.66
C ASP A 185 9.42 -29.60 -0.87
N LEU A 186 8.83 -28.53 -1.41
CA LEU A 186 7.39 -28.43 -1.64
C LEU A 186 6.94 -29.04 -2.97
N PHE A 187 7.71 -28.81 -4.04
CA PHE A 187 7.29 -29.17 -5.39
C PHE A 187 8.07 -30.34 -5.98
N ALA A 188 9.12 -30.82 -5.31
CA ALA A 188 10.06 -31.84 -5.77
C ALA A 188 10.68 -31.52 -7.14
N ARG A 189 10.93 -30.22 -7.41
CA ARG A 189 11.43 -29.69 -8.68
C ARG A 189 12.45 -28.58 -8.44
N LYS A 190 13.36 -28.41 -9.40
CA LYS A 190 14.29 -27.27 -9.37
C LYS A 190 13.54 -26.00 -9.74
N MET A 191 13.91 -24.91 -9.09
CA MET A 191 13.24 -23.63 -9.26
C MET A 191 13.62 -22.98 -10.61
N GLU A 192 14.86 -23.21 -11.06
CA GLU A 192 15.43 -22.70 -12.30
C GLU A 192 14.74 -23.25 -13.55
N ASP A 193 14.14 -24.45 -13.43
CA ASP A 193 13.40 -25.09 -14.51
C ASP A 193 12.07 -24.38 -14.79
N GLU A 194 11.57 -23.57 -13.84
CA GLU A 194 10.21 -23.00 -13.89
C GLU A 194 10.17 -21.48 -13.76
N ILE A 195 11.16 -20.86 -13.10
CA ILE A 195 11.24 -19.40 -12.93
C ILE A 195 12.45 -18.88 -13.70
N MET A 196 12.19 -18.03 -14.70
CA MET A 196 13.22 -17.16 -15.28
C MET A 196 13.76 -16.28 -14.15
N VAL A 197 15.03 -16.45 -13.78
CA VAL A 197 15.74 -15.94 -12.57
C VAL A 197 15.77 -14.40 -12.45
N THR A 198 14.93 -13.68 -13.18
CA THR A 198 15.20 -12.29 -13.51
C THR A 198 15.08 -11.33 -12.32
N ARG A 199 14.44 -11.67 -11.18
CA ARG A 199 14.54 -10.88 -9.93
C ARG A 199 14.33 -11.72 -8.67
N VAL A 200 15.36 -11.80 -7.82
CA VAL A 200 15.33 -12.44 -6.48
C VAL A 200 14.14 -11.97 -5.63
N LEU A 201 13.74 -10.70 -5.75
CA LEU A 201 12.61 -10.11 -5.04
C LEU A 201 11.23 -10.71 -5.41
N LEU A 202 11.11 -11.35 -6.57
CA LEU A 202 9.86 -11.97 -7.02
C LEU A 202 9.77 -13.45 -6.62
N CYS A 203 10.91 -14.08 -6.28
CA CYS A 203 10.98 -15.49 -5.93
C CYS A 203 10.12 -15.87 -4.70
N PRO A 204 10.09 -15.09 -3.60
CA PRO A 204 9.18 -15.37 -2.47
C PRO A 204 7.71 -15.26 -2.85
N ILE A 205 7.37 -14.35 -3.76
CA ILE A 205 5.99 -14.12 -4.20
C ILE A 205 5.50 -15.34 -4.99
N GLU A 206 6.29 -15.80 -5.96
CA GLU A 206 5.91 -16.97 -6.78
C GLU A 206 5.83 -18.25 -5.93
N LEU A 207 6.78 -18.44 -4.99
CA LEU A 207 6.77 -19.57 -4.04
C LEU A 207 5.46 -19.59 -3.22
N LEU A 208 5.07 -18.45 -2.65
CA LEU A 208 3.84 -18.32 -1.86
C LEU A 208 2.57 -18.51 -2.71
N ASP A 209 2.52 -17.86 -3.88
CA ASP A 209 1.35 -17.91 -4.75
C ASP A 209 1.14 -19.32 -5.32
N ARG A 210 2.23 -20.04 -5.60
CA ARG A 210 2.17 -21.44 -6.03
C ARG A 210 1.83 -22.40 -4.89
N ALA A 211 2.48 -22.28 -3.74
CA ALA A 211 2.16 -23.10 -2.57
C ALA A 211 0.67 -22.98 -2.21
N ARG A 212 0.07 -21.81 -2.42
CA ARG A 212 -1.37 -21.59 -2.29
C ARG A 212 -2.19 -22.25 -3.40
N ARG A 213 -1.82 -22.07 -4.67
CA ARG A 213 -2.53 -22.69 -5.82
C ARG A 213 -2.56 -24.21 -5.73
N GLU A 214 -1.48 -24.82 -5.25
CA GLU A 214 -1.31 -26.27 -5.15
C GLU A 214 -1.65 -26.83 -3.76
N SER A 215 -2.27 -26.02 -2.88
CA SER A 215 -2.70 -26.44 -1.54
C SER A 215 -1.59 -26.91 -0.59
N TYR A 216 -0.32 -26.56 -0.86
CA TYR A 216 0.82 -26.80 0.02
C TYR A 216 1.06 -25.71 1.08
N PHE A 217 0.19 -24.69 1.15
CA PHE A 217 0.40 -23.55 2.04
C PHE A 217 0.66 -23.93 3.51
N PRO A 218 -0.08 -24.87 4.15
CA PRO A 218 0.22 -25.28 5.52
C PRO A 218 1.61 -25.92 5.68
N THR A 219 1.99 -26.80 4.73
CA THR A 219 3.32 -27.43 4.70
C THR A 219 4.43 -26.41 4.49
N PHE A 220 4.17 -25.42 3.64
CA PHE A 220 5.09 -24.32 3.38
C PHE A 220 5.34 -23.48 4.65
N ILE A 221 4.31 -23.18 5.45
CA ILE A 221 4.47 -22.48 6.74
C ILE A 221 5.32 -23.31 7.70
N ASP A 222 5.01 -24.60 7.85
CA ASP A 222 5.74 -25.51 8.73
C ASP A 222 7.22 -25.62 8.33
N LEU A 223 7.53 -25.82 7.05
CA LEU A 223 8.90 -25.86 6.53
C LEU A 223 9.63 -24.52 6.71
N SER A 224 8.95 -23.39 6.46
CA SER A 224 9.53 -22.06 6.64
C SER A 224 9.92 -21.81 8.09
N CYS A 225 9.08 -22.22 9.04
CA CYS A 225 9.33 -22.11 10.47
C CYS A 225 10.44 -23.06 10.96
N ARG A 226 10.47 -24.31 10.47
CA ARG A 226 11.49 -25.30 10.84
C ARG A 226 12.88 -24.92 10.35
N ASN A 227 12.97 -24.47 9.10
CA ASN A 227 14.25 -24.13 8.48
C ASN A 227 14.77 -22.76 8.92
N ASN A 228 13.95 -21.93 9.55
CA ASN A 228 14.35 -20.60 10.04
C ASN A 228 13.80 -20.34 11.45
N LEU A 229 14.60 -20.70 12.46
CA LEU A 229 14.35 -20.49 13.90
C LEU A 229 14.01 -19.03 14.30
N ARG A 230 14.09 -18.07 13.39
CA ARG A 230 13.74 -16.66 13.62
C ARG A 230 12.25 -16.34 13.41
N PHE A 231 11.48 -17.22 12.75
CA PHE A 231 10.04 -17.00 12.56
C PHE A 231 9.18 -17.43 13.76
N SER A 232 9.72 -18.24 14.69
CA SER A 232 8.99 -18.78 15.84
C SER A 232 8.79 -17.78 16.99
N THR A 233 9.44 -16.61 16.97
CA THR A 233 9.41 -15.64 18.08
C THR A 233 8.43 -14.48 17.86
N SER A 234 7.61 -14.52 16.81
CA SER A 234 6.77 -13.38 16.39
C SER A 234 5.28 -13.72 16.23
N ILE A 235 4.84 -14.91 16.66
CA ILE A 235 3.45 -15.39 16.50
C ILE A 235 2.85 -15.81 17.86
N ASP A 236 3.15 -15.03 18.91
CA ASP A 236 2.45 -15.07 20.21
C ASP A 236 1.59 -13.80 20.39
#